data_AF-A0A0F9LBZ7-F1
#
_entry.id   AF-A0A0F9LBZ7-F1
#
_cell.length_a   1.000
_cell.length_b   1.000
_cell.length_c   1.000
_cell.angle_alpha   90.00
_cell.angle_beta   90.00
_cell.angle_gamma   90.00
#
_symmetry.space_group_name_H-M   'P 1'
#
loop_
_entity.id
_entity.type
_entity.pdbx_description
1 polymer ?
#
loop_
_entity_poly.entity_id
_entity_poly.type
_entity_poly.pdbx_seq_one_letter_code
_entity_poly.pdbx_strand_id
1 'polypeptide(L)'
;NPIKILVSERKDLPKFTSLMVQLRHALEENKLNLKTETKQKTIEHINAIFDEKLLQENIKNYMGLKDKIKTVEEKIEEAGLAKKLENLKNQISTNAVKLEHVQNDYNRKNKDYTKYLGTLKNDREEFQTLVENVVKKKVKINIVFTF
;
A
#
# COMPACT_ATOMS: atom_id res chain seq x y z
N ASN A 1 11.44 -13.30 -29.38
CA ASN A 1 12.45 -12.92 -28.36
C ASN A 1 13.28 -14.17 -28.05
N PRO A 2 14.52 -14.26 -28.56
CA PRO A 2 15.38 -15.44 -28.44
C PRO A 2 15.64 -15.86 -26.98
N ILE A 3 15.73 -14.89 -26.08
CA ILE A 3 15.95 -15.12 -24.64
C ILE A 3 14.75 -15.83 -24.01
N LYS A 4 13.52 -15.49 -24.43
CA LYS A 4 12.29 -16.13 -23.93
C LYS A 4 12.20 -17.60 -24.34
N ILE A 5 12.71 -17.94 -25.52
CA ILE A 5 12.75 -19.32 -26.05
C ILE A 5 13.77 -20.14 -25.27
N LEU A 6 14.98 -19.62 -25.06
CA LEU A 6 16.03 -20.27 -24.27
C LEU A 6 15.62 -20.50 -22.81
N VAL A 7 14.93 -19.53 -22.19
CA VAL A 7 14.42 -19.66 -20.81
C VAL A 7 13.27 -20.68 -20.72
N SER A 8 12.49 -20.85 -21.78
CA SER A 8 11.36 -21.80 -21.80
C SER A 8 11.78 -23.27 -21.96
N GLU A 9 13.01 -23.55 -22.38
CA GLU A 9 13.50 -24.92 -22.62
C GLU A 9 14.02 -25.65 -21.37
N ARG A 10 13.90 -25.08 -20.15
CA ARG A 10 14.49 -25.55 -18.86
C ARG A 10 15.07 -26.99 -18.78
N LYS A 11 16.24 -27.01 -18.11
CA LYS A 11 16.94 -28.05 -17.34
C LYS A 11 17.72 -29.13 -18.09
N ASP A 12 17.42 -29.36 -19.34
CA ASP A 12 18.40 -29.80 -20.32
C ASP A 12 18.14 -28.91 -21.54
N LEU A 13 19.18 -28.46 -22.25
CA LEU A 13 19.03 -27.75 -23.51
C LEU A 13 19.05 -28.76 -24.68
N PRO A 14 18.44 -29.97 -24.65
CA PRO A 14 18.79 -31.01 -25.60
C PRO A 14 18.46 -30.58 -27.02
N LYS A 15 17.47 -29.70 -27.25
CA LYS A 15 17.13 -29.21 -28.58
C LYS A 15 18.11 -28.15 -29.08
N PHE A 16 18.39 -27.10 -28.32
CA PHE A 16 19.40 -26.10 -28.70
C PHE A 16 20.80 -26.70 -28.78
N THR A 17 21.19 -27.51 -27.80
CA THR A 17 22.42 -28.30 -27.80
C THR A 17 22.45 -29.26 -28.99
N SER A 18 21.39 -30.04 -29.24
CA SER A 18 21.35 -30.94 -30.40
C SER A 18 21.42 -30.17 -31.72
N LEU A 19 20.78 -29.00 -31.83
CA LEU A 19 20.83 -28.18 -33.04
C LEU A 19 22.23 -27.62 -33.28
N MET A 20 22.90 -27.14 -32.23
CA MET A 20 24.27 -26.63 -32.33
C MET A 20 25.29 -27.76 -32.60
N VAL A 21 25.09 -28.96 -32.03
CA VAL A 21 25.88 -30.16 -32.35
C VAL A 21 25.64 -30.62 -33.79
N GLN A 22 24.39 -30.64 -34.26
CA GLN A 22 24.05 -30.97 -35.65
C GLN A 22 24.63 -29.96 -36.64
N LEU A 23 24.57 -28.67 -36.31
CA LEU A 23 25.16 -27.61 -37.12
C LEU A 23 26.68 -27.75 -37.18
N ARG A 24 27.34 -28.05 -36.06
CA ARG A 24 28.78 -28.33 -36.01
C ARG A 24 29.14 -29.51 -36.90
N HIS A 25 28.43 -30.63 -36.80
CA HIS A 25 28.67 -31.79 -37.67
C HIS A 25 28.45 -31.47 -39.15
N ALA A 26 27.42 -30.70 -39.50
CA ALA A 26 27.18 -30.28 -40.89
C ALA A 26 28.30 -29.35 -41.44
N LEU A 27 28.93 -28.56 -40.56
CA LEU A 27 30.08 -27.71 -40.91
C LEU A 27 31.37 -28.53 -41.05
N GLU A 28 31.61 -29.50 -40.17
CA GLU A 28 32.78 -30.40 -40.19
C GLU A 28 32.74 -31.37 -41.40
N GLU A 29 31.57 -31.91 -41.74
CA GLU A 29 31.38 -32.83 -42.87
C GLU A 29 31.29 -32.12 -44.24
N ASN A 30 31.55 -30.81 -44.30
CA ASN A 30 31.44 -29.98 -45.51
C ASN A 30 30.06 -30.04 -46.21
N LYS A 31 29.00 -30.43 -45.50
CA LYS A 31 27.63 -30.48 -46.04
C LYS A 31 27.05 -29.10 -46.36
N LEU A 32 27.69 -28.04 -45.86
CA LEU A 32 27.35 -26.65 -46.16
C LEU A 32 28.40 -26.00 -47.07
N ASN A 33 27.93 -25.35 -48.14
CA ASN A 33 28.79 -24.62 -49.09
C ASN A 33 29.19 -23.25 -48.52
N LEU A 34 30.03 -23.26 -47.49
CA LEU A 34 30.57 -22.07 -46.83
C LEU A 34 32.10 -21.99 -47.03
N LYS A 35 32.63 -20.76 -47.02
CA LYS A 35 34.08 -20.52 -47.04
C LYS A 35 34.73 -21.12 -45.78
N THR A 36 35.93 -21.69 -45.93
CA THR A 36 36.65 -22.40 -44.86
C THR A 36 36.84 -21.55 -43.60
N GLU A 37 37.18 -20.28 -43.76
CA GLU A 37 37.33 -19.34 -42.63
C GLU A 37 36.02 -19.14 -41.86
N THR A 38 34.90 -19.03 -42.57
CA THR A 38 33.58 -18.87 -41.96
C THR A 38 33.16 -20.13 -41.22
N LYS A 39 33.49 -21.32 -41.75
CA LYS A 39 33.25 -22.60 -41.06
C LYS A 39 34.04 -22.67 -39.76
N GLN A 40 35.33 -22.36 -39.81
CA GLN A 40 36.23 -22.40 -38.65
C GLN A 40 35.73 -21.47 -37.52
N LYS A 41 35.43 -20.20 -37.83
CA LYS A 41 34.90 -19.23 -36.86
C LYS A 41 33.56 -19.66 -36.26
N THR A 42 32.70 -20.28 -37.07
CA THR A 42 31.39 -20.74 -36.60
C THR A 42 31.55 -21.93 -35.64
N ILE A 43 32.47 -22.86 -35.91
CA ILE A 43 32.78 -23.97 -35.01
C ILE A 43 33.39 -23.47 -33.70
N GLU A 44 34.29 -22.50 -33.75
CA GLU A 44 34.87 -21.85 -32.56
C GLU A 44 33.78 -21.18 -31.70
N HIS A 45 32.85 -20.45 -32.32
CA HIS A 45 31.71 -19.86 -31.62
C HIS A 45 30.79 -20.91 -31.00
N ILE A 46 30.50 -22.01 -31.72
CA ILE A 46 29.70 -23.12 -31.19
C ILE A 46 30.40 -23.74 -29.97
N ASN A 47 31.72 -23.97 -30.04
CA ASN A 47 32.49 -24.51 -28.92
C ASN A 47 32.53 -23.55 -27.74
N ALA A 48 32.69 -22.25 -27.95
CA ALA A 48 32.62 -21.24 -26.88
C ALA A 48 31.24 -21.22 -26.18
N ILE A 49 30.16 -21.43 -26.94
CA ILE A 49 28.80 -21.56 -26.37
C ILE A 49 28.65 -22.84 -25.54
N PHE A 50 29.36 -23.92 -25.88
CA PHE A 50 29.30 -25.22 -25.21
C PHE A 50 30.26 -25.40 -24.03
N ASP A 51 31.46 -24.82 -24.10
CA ASP A 51 32.47 -24.90 -23.04
C ASP A 51 32.03 -24.14 -21.78
N GLU A 52 31.03 -23.28 -21.90
CA GLU A 52 30.60 -22.40 -20.84
C GLU A 52 29.40 -22.96 -20.06
N LYS A 53 29.72 -23.65 -18.94
CA LYS A 53 28.88 -23.70 -17.72
C LYS A 53 28.24 -22.34 -17.38
N LEU A 54 28.86 -21.26 -17.85
CA LEU A 54 28.44 -19.86 -17.85
C LEU A 54 27.04 -19.64 -18.44
N LEU A 55 26.61 -20.29 -19.53
CA LEU A 55 25.25 -20.08 -20.07
C LEU A 55 24.17 -20.61 -19.11
N GLN A 56 24.37 -21.81 -18.58
CA GLN A 56 23.45 -22.40 -17.60
C GLN A 56 23.44 -21.61 -16.29
N GLU A 57 24.60 -21.14 -15.85
CA GLU A 57 24.76 -20.29 -14.66
C GLU A 57 24.06 -18.93 -14.85
N ASN A 58 24.21 -18.30 -16.01
CA ASN A 58 23.55 -17.05 -16.36
C ASN A 58 22.03 -17.19 -16.42
N ILE A 59 21.52 -18.29 -16.99
CA ILE A 59 20.09 -18.59 -16.96
C ILE A 59 19.63 -18.76 -15.51
N LYS A 60 20.34 -19.53 -14.69
CA LYS A 60 20.02 -19.74 -13.28
C LYS A 60 19.99 -18.42 -12.49
N ASN A 61 20.97 -17.55 -12.73
CA ASN A 61 21.06 -16.23 -12.09
C ASN A 61 19.90 -15.32 -12.52
N TYR A 62 19.57 -15.28 -13.81
CA TYR A 62 18.42 -14.54 -14.33
C TYR A 62 17.10 -15.00 -13.69
N MET A 63 16.90 -16.32 -13.58
CA MET A 63 15.71 -16.89 -12.93
C MET A 63 15.63 -16.49 -11.45
N GLY A 64 16.75 -16.58 -10.72
CA GLY A 64 16.81 -16.17 -9.31
C GLY A 64 16.54 -14.69 -9.10
N LEU A 65 17.01 -13.82 -10.01
CA LEU A 65 16.70 -12.39 -9.98
C LEU A 65 15.22 -12.13 -10.25
N LYS A 66 14.63 -12.84 -11.22
CA LYS A 66 13.21 -12.72 -11.55
C LYS A 66 12.32 -13.10 -10.35
N ASP A 67 12.64 -14.19 -9.65
CA ASP A 67 11.89 -14.59 -8.47
C ASP A 67 12.01 -13.57 -7.33
N LYS A 68 13.22 -13.01 -7.11
CA LYS A 68 13.43 -11.94 -6.12
C LYS A 68 12.63 -10.69 -6.43
N ILE A 69 12.55 -10.27 -7.70
CA ILE A 69 11.74 -9.12 -8.12
C ILE A 69 10.27 -9.37 -7.78
N LYS A 70 9.74 -10.56 -8.12
CA LYS A 70 8.35 -10.92 -7.82
C LYS A 70 8.05 -10.87 -6.33
N THR A 71 8.96 -11.37 -5.48
CA THR A 71 8.79 -11.29 -4.01
C THR A 71 8.80 -9.85 -3.50
N VAL A 72 9.59 -8.96 -4.10
CA VAL A 72 9.60 -7.54 -3.73
C VAL A 72 8.30 -6.86 -4.16
N GLU A 73 7.79 -7.16 -5.37
CA GLU A 73 6.51 -6.67 -5.85
C GLU A 73 5.35 -7.11 -4.94
N GLU A 74 5.29 -8.40 -4.56
CA GLU A 74 4.30 -8.93 -3.62
C GLU A 74 4.37 -8.22 -2.26
N LYS A 75 5.59 -7.98 -1.73
CA LYS A 75 5.77 -7.23 -0.48
C LYS A 75 5.32 -5.77 -0.57
N ILE A 76 5.48 -5.14 -1.73
CA ILE A 76 5.00 -3.76 -1.97
C ILE A 76 3.46 -3.75 -2.01
N GLU A 77 2.83 -4.73 -2.67
CA GLU A 77 1.38 -4.89 -2.68
C GLU A 77 0.82 -5.19 -1.28
N GLU A 78 1.43 -6.13 -0.54
CA GLU A 78 1.07 -6.47 0.84
C GLU A 78 1.27 -5.29 1.81
N ALA A 79 2.37 -4.55 1.66
CA ALA A 79 2.62 -3.36 2.45
C ALA A 79 1.48 -2.35 2.29
N GLY A 80 0.88 -2.30 1.08
CA GLY A 80 -0.41 -1.68 0.82
C GLY A 80 -0.48 -0.24 1.31
N LEU A 81 0.65 0.48 1.26
CA LEU A 81 0.80 1.79 1.89
C LEU A 81 -0.24 2.80 1.36
N ALA A 82 -0.56 2.72 0.07
CA ALA A 82 -1.64 3.51 -0.53
C ALA A 82 -3.01 3.19 0.09
N LYS A 83 -3.33 1.90 0.26
CA LYS A 83 -4.57 1.43 0.89
C LYS A 83 -4.66 1.80 2.37
N LYS A 84 -3.53 1.74 3.09
CA LYS A 84 -3.43 2.20 4.49
C LYS A 84 -3.63 3.71 4.59
N LEU A 85 -3.02 4.49 3.69
CA LEU A 85 -3.16 5.94 3.63
C LEU A 85 -4.60 6.35 3.33
N GLU A 86 -5.25 5.69 2.39
CA GLU A 86 -6.66 5.92 2.05
C GLU A 86 -7.58 5.61 3.24
N ASN A 87 -7.36 4.47 3.91
CA ASN A 87 -8.12 4.12 5.11
C ASN A 87 -7.95 5.14 6.24
N LEU A 88 -6.71 5.60 6.49
CA LEU A 88 -6.44 6.62 7.51
C LEU A 88 -7.12 7.94 7.15
N LYS A 89 -7.07 8.36 5.89
CA LYS A 89 -7.76 9.58 5.42
C LYS A 89 -9.27 9.49 5.65
N ASN A 90 -9.88 8.33 5.38
CA ASN A 90 -11.30 8.11 5.61
C ASN A 90 -11.66 8.15 7.11
N GLN A 91 -10.82 7.57 7.96
CA GLN A 91 -11.01 7.60 9.42
C GLN A 91 -10.88 9.03 9.97
N ILE A 92 -9.89 9.79 9.53
CA ILE A 92 -9.70 11.19 9.92
C ILE A 92 -10.93 12.02 9.53
N SER A 93 -11.40 11.90 8.28
CA SER A 93 -12.60 12.61 7.81
C SER A 93 -13.83 12.27 8.65
N THR A 94 -14.04 10.97 8.94
CA THR A 94 -15.18 10.53 9.76
C THR A 94 -15.10 11.07 11.18
N ASN A 95 -13.91 11.05 11.79
CA ASN A 95 -13.72 11.53 13.15
C ASN A 95 -13.83 13.06 13.25
N ALA A 96 -13.39 13.80 12.22
CA ALA A 96 -13.56 15.25 12.18
C ALA A 96 -15.04 15.64 12.20
N VAL A 97 -15.88 14.98 11.39
CA VAL A 97 -17.33 15.19 11.37
C VAL A 97 -17.96 14.88 12.73
N LYS A 98 -17.58 13.75 13.36
CA LYS A 98 -18.06 13.40 14.70
C LYS A 98 -17.68 14.45 15.75
N LEU A 99 -16.45 14.97 15.70
CA LEU A 99 -15.97 15.98 16.62
C LEU A 99 -16.74 17.29 16.46
N GLU A 100 -17.01 17.69 15.22
CA GLU A 100 -17.84 18.86 14.91
C GLU A 100 -19.26 18.71 15.47
N HIS A 101 -19.90 17.54 15.29
CA HIS A 101 -21.22 17.28 15.88
C HIS A 101 -21.21 17.36 17.40
N VAL A 102 -20.23 16.74 18.06
CA VAL A 102 -20.09 16.80 19.52
C VAL A 102 -19.88 18.23 20.00
N GLN A 103 -19.06 19.01 19.29
CA GLN A 103 -18.83 20.42 19.63
C GLN A 103 -20.09 21.25 19.49
N ASN A 104 -20.86 21.02 18.42
CA ASN A 104 -22.13 21.71 18.19
C ASN A 104 -23.18 21.36 19.25
N ASP A 105 -23.29 20.09 19.62
CA ASP A 105 -24.19 19.63 20.68
C ASP A 105 -23.80 20.21 22.04
N TYR A 106 -22.50 20.26 22.35
CA TYR A 106 -21.99 20.90 23.55
C TYR A 106 -22.34 22.39 23.59
N ASN A 107 -22.07 23.12 22.50
CA ASN A 107 -22.36 24.55 22.40
C ASN A 107 -23.87 24.83 22.57
N ARG A 108 -24.71 24.01 21.97
CA ARG A 108 -26.18 24.08 22.11
C ARG A 108 -26.61 23.85 23.56
N LYS A 109 -26.15 22.75 24.19
CA LYS A 109 -26.48 22.47 25.59
C LYS A 109 -26.01 23.58 26.53
N ASN A 110 -24.83 24.15 26.29
CA ASN A 110 -24.31 25.27 27.09
C ASN A 110 -25.18 26.54 26.94
N LYS A 111 -25.64 26.83 25.71
CA LYS A 111 -26.57 27.94 25.45
C LYS A 111 -27.91 27.73 26.17
N ASP A 112 -28.47 26.52 26.09
CA ASP A 112 -29.73 26.16 26.76
C ASP A 112 -29.57 26.26 28.29
N TYR A 113 -28.47 25.73 28.84
CA TYR A 113 -28.14 25.84 30.26
C TYR A 113 -28.04 27.30 30.72
N THR A 114 -27.35 28.15 29.96
CA THR A 114 -27.24 29.59 30.26
C THR A 114 -28.61 30.27 30.26
N LYS A 115 -29.48 29.89 29.31
CA LYS A 115 -30.86 30.39 29.24
C LYS A 115 -31.65 29.98 30.48
N TYR A 116 -31.58 28.71 30.88
CA TYR A 116 -32.25 28.22 32.09
C TYR A 116 -31.76 28.89 33.36
N LEU A 117 -30.45 29.13 33.49
CA LEU A 117 -29.90 29.90 34.62
C LEU A 117 -30.44 31.34 34.65
N GLY A 118 -30.60 31.97 33.48
CA GLY A 118 -31.22 33.29 33.35
C GLY A 118 -32.67 33.28 33.82
N THR A 119 -33.48 32.33 33.35
CA THR A 119 -34.87 32.17 33.79
C THR A 119 -34.96 31.93 35.29
N LEU A 120 -34.15 31.01 35.83
CA LEU A 120 -34.17 30.71 37.25
C LEU A 120 -33.79 31.91 38.13
N LYS A 121 -32.87 32.76 37.65
CA LYS A 121 -32.51 34.00 38.32
C LYS A 121 -33.70 34.96 38.37
N ASN A 122 -34.43 35.11 37.26
CA ASN A 122 -35.63 35.94 37.19
C ASN A 122 -36.72 35.39 38.12
N ASP A 123 -37.01 34.10 38.06
CA ASP A 123 -38.02 33.45 38.91
C ASP A 123 -37.69 33.62 40.41
N ARG A 124 -36.40 33.53 40.78
CA ARG A 124 -35.94 33.81 42.14
C ARG A 124 -36.22 35.25 42.55
N GLU A 125 -35.93 36.22 41.68
CA GLU A 125 -36.12 37.64 41.95
C GLU A 125 -37.62 37.98 42.09
N GLU A 126 -38.47 37.41 41.23
CA GLU A 126 -39.93 37.52 41.33
C GLU A 126 -40.44 36.92 42.64
N PHE A 127 -40.01 35.69 42.97
CA PHE A 127 -40.41 35.03 44.20
C PHE A 127 -39.94 35.79 45.44
N GLN A 128 -38.72 36.32 45.44
CA GLN A 128 -38.21 37.15 46.53
C GLN A 128 -39.07 38.40 46.71
N THR A 129 -39.43 39.08 45.62
CA THR A 129 -40.31 40.26 45.67
C THR A 129 -41.69 39.92 46.26
N LEU A 130 -42.27 38.78 45.87
CA LEU A 130 -43.54 38.31 46.42
C LEU A 130 -43.45 38.05 47.93
N VAL A 131 -42.37 37.41 48.39
CA VAL A 131 -42.15 37.14 49.83
C VAL A 131 -41.93 38.44 50.60
N GLU A 132 -41.15 39.38 50.06
CA GLU A 132 -40.90 40.68 50.70
C GLU A 132 -42.19 41.49 50.86
N ASN A 133 -43.10 41.43 49.88
CA ASN A 133 -44.41 42.07 49.95
C ASN A 133 -45.31 41.49 51.05
N VAL A 134 -45.27 40.17 51.25
CA VAL A 134 -46.07 39.48 52.29
C VAL A 134 -45.49 39.70 53.69
N VAL A 135 -44.17 39.54 53.83
CA VAL A 135 -43.48 39.58 55.14
C VAL A 135 -43.12 41.01 55.56
N LYS A 136 -43.20 41.98 54.64
CA LYS A 136 -42.85 43.41 54.83
C LYS A 136 -41.42 43.63 55.36
N LYS A 137 -40.51 42.71 55.06
CA LYS A 137 -39.09 42.77 55.41
C LYS A 137 -38.27 42.31 54.21
N LYS A 138 -37.06 42.85 54.04
CA LYS A 138 -36.10 42.36 53.04
C LYS A 138 -35.67 40.93 53.38
N VAL A 139 -35.77 40.02 52.40
CA VAL A 139 -35.41 38.61 52.56
C VAL A 139 -34.46 38.23 51.43
N LYS A 140 -33.35 37.55 51.73
CA LYS A 140 -32.43 37.05 50.68
C LYS A 140 -32.66 35.56 50.46
N ILE A 141 -33.14 35.20 49.26
CA ILE A 141 -33.34 33.80 48.88
C ILE A 141 -32.10 33.31 48.14
N ASN A 142 -31.51 32.19 48.57
CA ASN A 142 -30.40 31.53 47.91
C ASN A 142 -30.89 30.25 47.23
N ILE A 143 -30.42 29.98 46.02
CA ILE A 143 -30.63 28.71 45.34
C ILE A 143 -29.38 27.85 45.55
N VAL A 144 -29.57 26.62 46.01
CA VAL A 144 -28.49 25.63 46.18
C VAL A 144 -28.75 24.51 45.18
N PHE A 145 -27.75 24.21 44.36
CA PHE A 145 -27.75 23.03 43.51
C PHE A 145 -27.00 21.92 44.22
N THR A 146 -27.65 20.77 44.41
CA THR A 146 -26.98 19.52 44.80
C THR A 146 -26.74 18.71 43.53
N PHE A 147 -25.47 18.39 43.28
CA PHE A 147 -25.00 17.60 42.14
C PHE A 147 -24.70 16.18 42.57
#